data_AF-A0ABD5GKH4-F1
#
_entry.id   AF-A0ABD5GKH4-F1
#
_cell.length_a   1.000
_cell.length_b   1.000
_cell.length_c   1.000
_cell.angle_alpha   90.00
_cell.angle_beta   90.00
_cell.angle_gamma   90.00
#
_symmetry.space_group_name_H-M   'P 1'
#
loop_
_entity.id
_entity.type
_entity.pdbx_description
1 polymer ?
#
loop_
_entity_poly.entity_id
_entity_poly.type
_entity_poly.pdbx_seq_one_letter_code
_entity_poly.pdbx_strand_id
1 'polypeptide(L)'
;MSNDQTWIDHYRSHGVLLSETDYGDGPVFILSDDQVRQYLIKIWPSRTDEGDRRLSVSVSLEWSDERPGELANYTLQPEHSRLDCAPEELTISDDGLLSMMARQNTSPNMVYRWGWTLQLPTACVKPARQAIALAIAALPK
;
A
#
# COMPACT_ATOMS: atom_id res chain seq x y z
N MET A 1 5.34 19.08 21.56
CA MET A 1 4.99 17.67 21.82
C MET A 1 6.00 16.84 21.07
N SER A 2 6.72 15.95 21.76
CA SER A 2 7.73 15.09 21.13
C SER A 2 7.02 14.15 20.16
N ASN A 3 7.22 14.31 18.86
CA ASN A 3 6.77 13.38 17.82
C ASN A 3 7.77 12.20 17.78
N ASP A 4 7.91 11.46 18.88
CA ASP A 4 8.66 10.20 18.87
C ASP A 4 7.78 9.12 18.24
N GLN A 5 7.58 9.27 16.93
CA GLN A 5 6.89 8.28 16.14
C GLN A 5 7.77 7.04 16.10
N THR A 6 7.25 5.91 16.58
CA THR A 6 8.01 4.66 16.64
C THR A 6 8.09 4.05 15.24
N TRP A 7 9.29 3.61 14.86
CA TRP A 7 9.56 2.93 13.60
C TRP A 7 10.07 1.52 13.90
N ILE A 8 9.48 0.53 13.24
CA ILE A 8 9.85 -0.88 13.35
C ILE A 8 10.28 -1.37 11.98
N ASP A 9 11.52 -1.85 11.84
CA ASP A 9 12.01 -2.44 10.60
C ASP A 9 11.69 -3.94 10.56
N HIS A 10 10.88 -4.35 9.59
CA HIS A 10 10.45 -5.74 9.37
C HIS A 10 11.32 -6.48 8.35
N TYR A 11 11.91 -5.73 7.41
CA TYR A 11 12.78 -6.26 6.38
C TYR A 11 13.72 -5.18 5.87
N ARG A 12 15.00 -5.50 5.70
CA ARG A 12 15.99 -4.63 5.05
C ARG A 12 17.01 -5.48 4.31
N SER A 13 16.92 -5.55 2.98
CA SER A 13 17.84 -6.32 2.16
C SER A 13 17.69 -5.98 0.67
N HIS A 14 18.76 -6.14 -0.11
CA HIS A 14 18.76 -5.93 -1.56
C HIS A 14 18.20 -4.56 -1.99
N GLY A 15 18.47 -3.50 -1.20
CA GLY A 15 17.98 -2.15 -1.48
C GLY A 15 16.48 -1.94 -1.20
N VAL A 16 15.80 -2.91 -0.58
CA VAL A 16 14.37 -2.82 -0.22
C VAL A 16 14.23 -2.76 1.30
N LEU A 17 13.38 -1.85 1.77
CA LEU A 17 13.01 -1.63 3.16
C LEU A 17 11.50 -1.87 3.34
N LEU A 18 11.13 -2.62 4.37
CA LEU A 18 9.77 -2.65 4.93
C LEU A 18 9.84 -2.15 6.36
N SER A 19 9.17 -1.05 6.64
CA SER A 19 9.03 -0.51 7.99
C SER A 19 7.55 -0.38 8.39
N GLU A 20 7.28 -0.38 9.68
CA GLU A 20 5.98 -0.11 10.28
C GLU A 20 6.08 1.15 11.13
N THR A 21 5.02 1.95 11.08
CA THR A 21 4.84 3.10 11.97
C THR A 21 3.35 3.34 12.23
N ASP A 22 2.99 4.18 13.19
CA ASP A 22 1.60 4.54 13.48
C ASP A 22 1.46 6.07 13.51
N TYR A 23 0.58 6.62 12.67
CA TYR A 23 0.30 8.05 12.58
C TYR A 23 -0.84 8.52 13.52
N GLY A 24 -1.34 7.65 14.39
CA GLY A 24 -2.44 7.89 15.33
C GLY A 24 -3.75 7.20 14.96
N ASP A 25 -3.80 6.49 13.83
CA ASP A 25 -4.98 5.79 13.29
C ASP A 25 -4.74 4.27 13.14
N GLY A 26 -3.63 3.76 13.66
CA GLY A 26 -3.22 2.37 13.54
C GLY A 26 -1.98 2.19 12.66
N PRO A 27 -1.51 0.93 12.53
CA PRO A 27 -0.24 0.64 11.89
C PRO A 27 -0.30 0.88 10.37
N VAL A 28 0.77 1.47 9.85
CA VAL A 28 1.03 1.70 8.44
C VAL A 28 2.32 0.97 8.06
N PHE A 29 2.20 0.08 7.09
CA PHE A 29 3.31 -0.73 6.57
C PHE A 29 3.85 -0.06 5.30
N ILE A 30 5.12 0.32 5.33
CA ILE A 30 5.78 1.14 4.33
C ILE A 30 6.85 0.31 3.63
N LEU A 31 6.59 -0.04 2.38
CA LEU A 31 7.57 -0.64 1.48
C LEU A 31 8.22 0.48 0.66
N SER A 32 9.53 0.66 0.79
CA SER A 32 10.30 1.63 0.02
C SER A 32 11.61 1.01 -0.45
N ASP A 33 12.33 1.70 -1.33
CA ASP A 33 13.75 1.43 -1.44
C ASP A 33 14.51 2.07 -0.25
N ASP A 34 15.70 1.54 0.02
CA ASP A 34 16.51 1.90 1.19
C ASP A 34 17.49 3.08 0.91
N GLN A 35 17.56 3.60 -0.32
CA GLN A 35 18.67 4.47 -0.74
C GLN A 35 18.29 5.72 -1.53
N VAL A 36 17.37 5.63 -2.48
CA VAL A 36 17.19 6.64 -3.55
C VAL A 36 15.78 7.26 -3.50
N ARG A 37 14.82 6.63 -2.81
CA ARG A 37 13.39 6.97 -2.80
C ARG A 37 12.79 7.00 -4.20
N GLN A 38 13.05 5.97 -4.99
CA GLN A 38 12.38 5.66 -6.25
C GLN A 38 10.92 5.26 -6.05
N TYR A 39 10.60 4.61 -4.93
CA TYR A 39 9.22 4.26 -4.61
C TYR A 39 8.95 4.28 -3.11
N LEU A 40 7.70 4.55 -2.78
CA LEU A 40 7.15 4.44 -1.44
C LEU A 40 5.71 3.95 -1.56
N ILE A 41 5.46 2.76 -1.01
CA ILE A 41 4.16 2.12 -1.00
C ILE A 41 3.72 1.95 0.44
N LYS A 42 2.57 2.53 0.78
CA LYS A 42 1.96 2.41 2.11
C LYS A 42 0.76 1.49 2.02
N ILE A 43 0.63 0.58 2.96
CA ILE A 43 -0.52 -0.32 3.12
C ILE A 43 -0.98 -0.21 4.57
N TRP A 44 -2.27 0.01 4.80
CA TRP A 44 -2.83 0.11 6.16
C TRP A 44 -4.30 -0.33 6.20
N PRO A 45 -4.81 -0.74 7.38
CA PRO A 45 -6.24 -0.95 7.60
C PRO A 45 -7.04 0.34 7.32
N SER A 46 -8.07 0.27 6.47
CA SER A 46 -9.02 1.37 6.32
C SER A 46 -9.87 1.54 7.59
N ARG A 47 -10.37 2.76 7.82
CA ARG A 47 -11.15 3.09 9.01
C ARG A 47 -12.45 2.29 9.07
N THR A 48 -12.79 1.84 10.28
CA THR A 48 -13.90 0.92 10.59
C THR A 48 -15.31 1.50 10.42
N ASP A 49 -15.45 2.81 10.26
CA ASP A 49 -16.76 3.49 10.20
C ASP A 49 -17.57 3.19 8.93
N GLU A 50 -16.97 2.51 7.94
CA GLU A 50 -17.60 2.23 6.64
C GLU A 50 -17.95 0.75 6.39
N GLY A 51 -17.96 -0.07 7.43
CA GLY A 51 -18.71 -1.34 7.43
C GLY A 51 -18.00 -2.58 6.89
N ASP A 52 -16.82 -2.47 6.28
CA ASP A 52 -16.05 -3.62 5.79
C ASP A 52 -14.58 -3.57 6.22
N ARG A 53 -13.97 -4.75 6.45
CA ARG A 53 -12.53 -4.89 6.71
C ARG A 53 -11.75 -4.68 5.42
N ARG A 54 -11.36 -3.43 5.14
CA ARG A 54 -10.68 -3.06 3.91
C ARG A 54 -9.27 -2.57 4.18
N LEU A 55 -8.43 -2.66 3.16
CA LEU A 55 -7.09 -2.11 3.12
C LEU A 55 -7.08 -0.86 2.26
N SER A 56 -6.40 0.18 2.73
CA SER A 56 -6.03 1.33 1.94
C SER A 56 -4.59 1.17 1.45
N VAL A 57 -4.33 1.60 0.22
CA VAL A 57 -3.00 1.54 -0.39
C VAL A 57 -2.66 2.89 -1.01
N SER A 58 -1.47 3.39 -0.74
CA SER A 58 -0.92 4.57 -1.41
C SER A 58 0.38 4.22 -2.10
N VAL A 59 0.54 4.72 -3.33
CA VAL A 59 1.71 4.52 -4.17
C VAL A 59 2.27 5.88 -4.55
N SER A 60 3.52 6.11 -4.16
CA SER A 60 4.31 7.24 -4.63
C SER A 60 5.54 6.71 -5.37
N LEU A 61 5.81 7.25 -6.55
CA LEU A 61 6.89 6.82 -7.44
C LEU A 61 7.73 8.03 -7.85
N GLU A 62 8.99 7.79 -8.15
CA GLU A 62 9.85 8.78 -8.81
C GLU A 62 9.22 9.14 -10.16
N TRP A 63 8.99 10.43 -10.36
CA TRP A 63 8.19 10.92 -11.49
C TRP A 63 9.04 11.28 -12.71
N SER A 64 10.36 11.39 -12.54
CA SER A 64 11.28 11.76 -13.61
C SER A 64 12.72 11.33 -13.33
N ASP A 65 13.36 10.75 -14.34
CA ASP A 65 14.80 10.47 -14.35
C ASP A 65 15.65 11.75 -14.24
N GLU A 66 15.08 12.91 -14.62
CA GLU A 66 15.77 14.20 -14.53
C GLU A 66 15.86 14.72 -13.09
N ARG A 67 15.07 14.16 -12.16
CA ARG A 67 15.03 14.55 -10.75
C ARG A 67 14.93 13.32 -9.83
N PRO A 68 16.04 12.57 -9.67
CA PRO A 68 16.06 11.38 -8.84
C PRO A 68 15.65 11.68 -7.39
N GLY A 69 14.81 10.82 -6.82
CA GLY A 69 14.30 10.91 -5.45
C GLY A 69 13.13 11.87 -5.23
N GLU A 70 12.66 12.59 -6.26
CA GLU A 70 11.40 13.32 -6.18
C GLU A 70 10.21 12.38 -6.44
N LEU A 71 9.40 12.16 -5.40
CA LEU A 71 8.24 11.27 -5.46
C LEU A 71 6.95 12.04 -5.80
N ALA A 72 6.20 11.57 -6.80
CA ALA A 72 4.82 11.96 -7.03
C ALA A 72 3.86 10.88 -6.54
N ASN A 73 2.70 11.29 -6.02
CA ASN A 73 1.67 10.37 -5.55
C ASN A 73 0.77 9.96 -6.73
N TYR A 74 0.72 8.65 -7.01
CA TYR A 74 -0.09 8.03 -8.07
C TYR A 74 -1.32 7.30 -7.51
N THR A 75 -1.64 7.51 -6.23
CA THR A 75 -2.84 6.94 -5.60
C THR A 75 -4.07 7.55 -6.25
N LEU A 76 -4.76 6.79 -7.10
CA LEU A 76 -6.00 7.23 -7.72
C LEU A 76 -7.10 7.37 -6.65
N GLN A 77 -7.69 8.55 -6.50
CA GLN A 77 -8.91 8.76 -5.71
C GLN A 77 -9.99 9.42 -6.58
N PRO A 78 -11.02 8.67 -7.01
CA PRO A 78 -12.19 9.20 -7.68
C PRO A 78 -12.96 10.09 -6.73
N GLU A 79 -13.55 11.15 -7.26
CA GLU A 79 -14.24 12.19 -6.49
C GLU A 79 -15.39 11.69 -5.61
N HIS A 80 -15.88 10.47 -5.85
CA HIS A 80 -17.02 9.88 -5.16
C HIS A 80 -16.75 8.45 -4.64
N SER A 81 -15.49 8.02 -4.55
CA SER A 81 -15.15 6.67 -4.09
C SER A 81 -13.84 6.64 -3.33
N ARG A 82 -13.77 5.84 -2.25
CA ARG A 82 -12.51 5.50 -1.60
C ARG A 82 -11.90 4.30 -2.32
N LEU A 83 -10.61 4.37 -2.67
CA LEU A 83 -9.87 3.25 -3.27
C LEU A 83 -9.41 2.25 -2.19
N ASP A 84 -10.37 1.76 -1.41
CA ASP A 84 -10.10 0.72 -0.43
C ASP A 84 -10.45 -0.63 -1.03
N CYS A 85 -9.63 -1.63 -0.76
CA CYS A 85 -9.73 -2.96 -1.34
C CYS A 85 -9.92 -4.01 -0.25
N ALA A 86 -10.65 -5.09 -0.56
CA ALA A 86 -10.70 -6.24 0.31
C ALA A 86 -9.31 -6.92 0.38
N PRO A 87 -8.99 -7.68 1.44
CA PRO A 87 -7.72 -8.38 1.58
C PRO A 87 -7.29 -9.20 0.34
N GLU A 88 -8.23 -9.85 -0.34
CA GLU A 88 -7.98 -10.66 -1.53
C GLU A 88 -7.81 -9.84 -2.82
N GLU A 89 -8.10 -8.55 -2.78
CA GLU A 89 -8.04 -7.63 -3.93
C GLU A 89 -6.68 -6.93 -4.07
N LEU A 90 -5.77 -7.12 -3.09
CA LEU A 90 -4.39 -6.66 -3.12
C LEU A 90 -3.44 -7.86 -3.19
N THR A 91 -2.77 -8.03 -4.32
CA THR A 91 -1.94 -9.22 -4.59
C THR A 91 -0.61 -8.86 -5.22
N ILE A 92 0.40 -9.70 -5.02
CA ILE A 92 1.67 -9.63 -5.74
C ILE A 92 2.07 -11.01 -6.27
N SER A 93 2.29 -11.07 -7.58
CA SER A 93 2.77 -12.27 -8.28
C SER A 93 4.26 -12.55 -8.00
N ASP A 94 4.74 -13.73 -8.39
CA ASP A 94 6.15 -14.12 -8.20
C ASP A 94 7.14 -13.31 -9.06
N ASP A 95 6.67 -12.73 -10.17
CA ASP A 95 7.44 -11.84 -11.03
C ASP A 95 7.37 -10.35 -10.62
N GLY A 96 6.67 -10.03 -9.51
CA GLY A 96 6.66 -8.68 -8.94
C GLY A 96 5.55 -7.76 -9.43
N LEU A 97 4.54 -8.26 -10.13
CA LEU A 97 3.35 -7.47 -10.47
C LEU A 97 2.46 -7.29 -9.25
N LEU A 98 2.56 -6.12 -8.60
CA LEU A 98 1.67 -5.70 -7.53
C LEU A 98 0.37 -5.17 -8.15
N SER A 99 -0.77 -5.73 -7.76
CA SER A 99 -2.08 -5.37 -8.30
C SER A 99 -3.04 -5.08 -7.16
N MET A 100 -3.78 -3.98 -7.29
CA MET A 100 -4.89 -3.65 -6.40
C MET A 100 -6.14 -3.41 -7.23
N MET A 101 -7.25 -4.05 -6.86
CA MET A 101 -8.51 -4.00 -7.61
C MET A 101 -9.71 -3.85 -6.66
N ALA A 102 -10.08 -2.62 -6.34
CA ALA A 102 -11.24 -2.35 -5.50
C ALA A 102 -12.54 -2.72 -6.21
N ARG A 103 -13.43 -3.44 -5.51
CA ARG A 103 -14.82 -3.66 -5.93
C ARG A 103 -15.78 -2.76 -5.17
N GLN A 104 -16.73 -2.16 -5.90
CA GLN A 104 -17.84 -1.39 -5.35
C GLN A 104 -19.16 -1.89 -5.96
N ASN A 105 -20.11 -2.24 -5.10
CA ASN A 105 -21.47 -2.58 -5.53
C ASN A 105 -22.23 -1.28 -5.83
N THR A 106 -22.38 -0.92 -7.11
CA THR A 106 -23.06 0.32 -7.53
C THR A 106 -24.58 0.16 -7.63
N SER A 107 -25.04 -1.04 -7.98
CA SER A 107 -26.46 -1.41 -8.00
C SER A 107 -26.59 -2.91 -7.72
N PRO A 108 -27.80 -3.44 -7.42
CA PRO A 108 -27.97 -4.86 -7.12
C PRO A 108 -27.44 -5.84 -8.17
N ASN A 109 -27.30 -5.38 -9.43
CA ASN A 109 -26.87 -6.20 -10.56
C ASN A 109 -25.56 -5.71 -11.20
N MET A 110 -24.88 -4.72 -10.61
CA MET A 110 -23.69 -4.12 -11.21
C MET A 110 -22.60 -3.91 -10.17
N VAL A 111 -21.46 -4.52 -10.44
CA VAL A 111 -20.23 -4.38 -9.65
C VAL A 111 -19.25 -3.54 -10.47
N TYR A 112 -18.93 -2.36 -9.96
CA TYR A 112 -17.86 -1.53 -10.51
C TYR A 112 -16.52 -2.03 -9.96
N ARG A 113 -15.53 -2.17 -10.85
CA ARG A 113 -14.17 -2.58 -10.50
C ARG A 113 -13.19 -1.57 -11.06
N TRP A 114 -12.20 -1.23 -10.26
CA TRP A 114 -11.19 -0.25 -10.62
C TRP A 114 -9.97 -0.43 -9.75
N GLY A 115 -8.82 0.02 -10.24
CA GLY A 115 -7.57 -0.21 -9.57
C GLY A 115 -6.37 0.06 -10.45
N TRP A 116 -5.24 -0.48 -10.06
CA TRP A 116 -3.97 -0.27 -10.75
C TRP A 116 -3.07 -1.50 -10.60
N THR A 117 -2.06 -1.53 -11.46
CA THR A 117 -0.98 -2.50 -11.40
C THR A 117 0.36 -1.76 -11.43
N LEU A 118 1.32 -2.22 -10.64
CA LEU A 118 2.66 -1.69 -10.57
C LEU A 118 3.66 -2.84 -10.69
N GLN A 119 4.57 -2.73 -11.66
CA GLN A 119 5.67 -3.68 -11.79
C GLN A 119 6.78 -3.29 -10.82
N LEU A 120 7.02 -4.14 -9.81
CA LEU A 120 8.12 -3.99 -8.86
C LEU A 120 9.29 -4.90 -9.22
N PRO A 121 10.52 -4.58 -8.77
CA PRO A 121 11.63 -5.52 -8.79
C PRO A 121 11.27 -6.79 -8.02
N THR A 122 11.75 -7.96 -8.47
CA THR A 122 11.49 -9.25 -7.81
C THR A 122 11.99 -9.29 -6.36
N ALA A 123 13.01 -8.50 -6.01
CA ALA A 123 13.47 -8.31 -4.63
C ALA A 123 12.37 -7.77 -3.69
N CYS A 124 11.35 -7.10 -4.23
CA CYS A 124 10.21 -6.58 -3.49
C CYS A 124 9.15 -7.65 -3.17
N VAL A 125 9.14 -8.81 -3.84
CA VAL A 125 8.05 -9.79 -3.74
C VAL A 125 7.86 -10.27 -2.29
N LYS A 126 8.94 -10.71 -1.64
CA LYS A 126 8.90 -11.19 -0.25
C LYS A 126 8.45 -10.08 0.73
N PRO A 127 9.08 -8.89 0.77
CA PRO A 127 8.66 -7.85 1.70
C PRO A 127 7.26 -7.28 1.37
N ALA A 128 6.84 -7.22 0.11
CA ALA A 128 5.47 -6.83 -0.25
C ALA A 128 4.44 -7.84 0.28
N ARG A 129 4.69 -9.15 0.12
CA ARG A 129 3.82 -10.20 0.71
C ARG A 129 3.75 -10.08 2.22
N GLN A 130 4.87 -9.79 2.87
CA GLN A 130 4.93 -9.55 4.31
C GLN A 130 4.13 -8.31 4.72
N ALA A 131 4.28 -7.19 4.00
CA ALA A 131 3.52 -5.96 4.24
C ALA A 131 2.00 -6.17 4.13
N ILE A 132 1.55 -6.87 3.07
CA ILE A 132 0.15 -7.23 2.88
C ILE A 132 -0.34 -8.10 4.03
N ALA A 133 0.40 -9.15 4.41
CA ALA A 133 0.01 -10.04 5.49
C ALA A 133 -0.08 -9.32 6.85
N LEU A 134 0.86 -8.42 7.15
CA LEU A 134 0.82 -7.60 8.35
C LEU A 134 -0.38 -6.65 8.37
N ALA A 135 -0.67 -6.00 7.24
CA ALA A 135 -1.83 -5.12 7.11
C ALA A 135 -3.16 -5.88 7.29
N ILE A 136 -3.27 -7.09 6.73
CA ILE A 136 -4.43 -7.96 6.92
C ILE A 136 -4.55 -8.39 8.39
N ALA A 137 -3.44 -8.74 9.04
CA ALA A 137 -3.44 -9.14 10.45
C ALA A 137 -3.83 -7.98 11.39
N ALA A 138 -3.59 -6.74 10.97
CA ALA A 138 -3.97 -5.53 11.70
C ALA A 138 -5.45 -5.12 11.48
N LEU A 139 -6.18 -5.77 10.58
CA LEU A 139 -7.61 -5.52 10.41
C LEU A 139 -8.37 -5.89 11.70
N PRO A 140 -9.41 -5.10 12.07
CA PRO A 140 -10.21 -5.39 13.26
C PRO A 140 -10.86 -6.77 13.17
N LYS A 141 -10.99 -7.44 14.33
CA LYS A 141 -11.53 -8.80 14.47
C LYS A 141 -13.04 -8.88 14.49
#